data_AF-A0ABD1KW30-F1
#
_entry.id   AF-A0ABD1KW30-F1
#
_cell.length_a   1.000
_cell.length_b   1.000
_cell.length_c   1.000
_cell.angle_alpha   90.00
_cell.angle_beta   90.00
_cell.angle_gamma   90.00
#
_symmetry.space_group_name_H-M   'P 1'
#
loop_
_entity.id
_entity.type
_entity.pdbx_description
1 polymer ?
#
loop_
_entity_poly.entity_id
_entity_poly.type
_entity_poly.pdbx_seq_one_letter_code
_entity_poly.pdbx_strand_id
1 'polypeptide(L)'
;MSRIQILLCVLYLSCTPKVNPFDFGGHSLLAFATYIKGDTPFPAFSAVLMLDDIEVGFFSSNHQKLIPRGPMKDKHTLGPSYQKNAMSVFTVMYEHMRARTHKLMYHYNTTYGVQFLQRIFGCDLLDKNTPGRMISKEAFNGESGDEKYLSIPDKTLETEFKWPGAWTALQSESIKWVIIDFYQPICIKTLHNLLHLNTKQVMRKVKPRLRLFQKGLSHSAGAQVTCLATGFYPRHINLTLLRDGQPVPDHQITGGQLLPNGDGTYQMRKSLEVSTEEVQHHQYTCTAQHLSLDNKLDISLDHEPRPGAKYVAIGVVIALISLLALIVAFIFCRRRCVGTGMKKEKKMEHEHKQKGEESSQKLNLNLLS
;
A
#
# COMPACT_ATOMS: atom_id res chain seq x y z
N MET A 1 -5.69 25.79 45.78
CA MET A 1 -5.75 26.31 44.41
C MET A 1 -7.18 26.78 44.15
N SER A 2 -7.35 28.08 43.89
CA SER A 2 -8.67 28.74 43.84
C SER A 2 -9.45 28.32 42.59
N ARG A 3 -10.79 28.22 42.69
CA ARG A 3 -11.71 27.89 41.58
C ARG A 3 -11.53 28.80 40.35
N ILE A 4 -10.97 30.00 40.54
CA ILE A 4 -10.63 30.96 39.48
C ILE A 4 -9.49 30.44 38.58
N GLN A 5 -8.55 29.69 39.14
CA GLN A 5 -7.41 29.13 38.40
C GLN A 5 -7.82 27.96 37.50
N ILE A 6 -8.87 27.23 37.88
CA ILE A 6 -9.47 26.17 37.06
C ILE A 6 -10.25 26.79 35.89
N LEU A 7 -11.00 27.88 36.13
CA LEU A 7 -11.78 28.54 35.07
C LEU A 7 -10.89 29.20 34.01
N LEU A 8 -9.75 29.78 34.41
CA LEU A 8 -8.74 30.31 33.49
C LEU A 8 -8.10 29.21 32.64
N CYS A 9 -7.82 28.03 33.19
CA CYS A 9 -7.30 26.89 32.41
C CYS A 9 -8.31 26.38 31.36
N VAL A 10 -9.61 26.37 31.64
CA VAL A 10 -10.64 25.91 30.68
C VAL A 10 -10.84 26.92 29.54
N LEU A 11 -10.68 28.23 29.80
CA LEU A 11 -10.75 29.26 28.77
C LEU A 11 -9.49 29.29 27.87
N TYR A 12 -8.31 28.93 28.39
CA TYR A 12 -7.11 28.76 27.56
C TYR A 12 -7.18 27.52 26.64
N LEU A 13 -7.90 26.46 27.04
CA LEU A 13 -8.08 25.25 26.22
C LEU A 13 -9.12 25.40 25.09
N SER A 14 -9.95 26.45 25.10
CA SER A 14 -10.98 26.71 24.07
C SER A 14 -10.54 27.72 23.00
N CYS A 15 -9.33 28.25 23.11
CA CYS A 15 -8.71 29.13 22.11
C CYS A 15 -7.45 28.47 21.53
N THR A 16 -7.58 27.26 20.99
CA THR A 16 -6.59 26.82 20.00
C THR A 16 -6.82 27.65 18.74
N PRO A 17 -5.77 28.25 18.14
CA PRO A 17 -5.92 28.85 16.83
C PRO A 17 -6.51 27.77 15.92
N LYS A 18 -7.57 28.10 15.17
CA LYS A 18 -8.00 27.30 14.04
C LYS A 18 -6.77 27.11 13.16
N VAL A 19 -6.12 25.95 13.29
CA VAL A 19 -5.01 25.58 12.41
C VAL A 19 -5.62 25.55 11.02
N ASN A 20 -5.17 26.47 10.17
CA ASN A 20 -5.52 26.44 8.76
C ASN A 20 -5.23 25.03 8.25
N PRO A 21 -6.13 24.38 7.49
CA PRO A 21 -5.96 23.01 7.00
C PRO A 21 -4.80 22.82 6.00
N PHE A 22 -3.86 23.78 5.93
CA PHE A 22 -2.69 23.81 5.05
C PHE A 22 -1.41 23.24 5.67
N ASP A 23 -1.42 22.79 6.92
CA ASP A 23 -0.18 22.50 7.65
C ASP A 23 0.06 21.00 7.85
N PHE A 24 0.44 20.28 6.79
CA PHE A 24 1.14 18.98 6.89
C PHE A 24 2.00 18.71 5.65
N GLY A 25 3.27 19.12 5.70
CA GLY A 25 4.34 18.73 4.77
C GLY A 25 4.63 19.75 3.65
N GLY A 26 5.88 19.75 3.19
CA GLY A 26 6.29 20.52 2.02
C GLY A 26 5.67 20.00 0.72
N HIS A 27 5.51 20.88 -0.25
CA HIS A 27 4.96 20.59 -1.58
C HIS A 27 5.91 20.99 -2.68
N SER A 28 5.85 20.35 -3.84
CA SER A 28 6.73 20.62 -4.96
C SER A 28 6.00 20.69 -6.30
N LEU A 29 6.51 21.52 -7.20
CA LEU A 29 6.10 21.56 -8.59
C LEU A 29 7.33 21.27 -9.45
N LEU A 30 7.35 20.08 -10.06
CA LEU A 30 8.50 19.60 -10.84
C LEU A 30 8.11 19.36 -12.30
N ALA A 31 8.91 19.88 -13.21
CA ALA A 31 8.86 19.54 -14.62
C ALA A 31 9.93 18.49 -14.93
N PHE A 32 9.50 17.37 -15.49
CA PHE A 32 10.35 16.30 -16.02
C PHE A 32 10.42 16.48 -17.53
N ALA A 33 11.45 17.18 -17.99
CA ALA A 33 11.64 17.52 -19.39
C ALA A 33 12.61 16.57 -20.07
N THR A 34 12.34 16.27 -21.34
CA THR A 34 13.21 15.49 -22.21
C THR A 34 13.37 16.23 -23.53
N TYR A 35 14.61 16.45 -23.93
CA TYR A 35 14.99 16.94 -25.25
C TYR A 35 15.67 15.81 -26.01
N ILE A 36 15.26 15.58 -27.25
CA ILE A 36 15.74 14.52 -28.13
C ILE A 36 16.33 15.17 -29.39
N LYS A 37 17.58 14.82 -29.71
CA LYS A 37 18.25 15.17 -30.95
C LYS A 37 18.46 13.90 -31.78
N GLY A 38 17.79 13.83 -32.92
CA GLY A 38 17.83 12.70 -33.85
C GLY A 38 16.45 12.42 -34.44
N ASP A 39 16.40 11.55 -35.44
CA ASP A 39 15.15 11.20 -36.11
C ASP A 39 14.41 10.14 -35.30
N THR A 40 13.30 10.55 -34.68
CA THR A 40 12.46 9.67 -33.86
C THR A 40 10.98 9.99 -34.10
N PRO A 41 10.05 9.06 -33.84
CA PRO A 41 8.62 9.34 -33.87
C PRO A 41 8.16 10.24 -32.70
N PHE A 42 9.06 10.57 -31.76
CA PHE A 42 8.75 11.38 -30.58
C PHE A 42 9.00 12.87 -30.84
N PRO A 43 8.30 13.76 -30.12
CA PRO A 43 8.59 15.19 -30.20
C PRO A 43 10.03 15.48 -29.76
N ALA A 44 10.69 16.43 -30.43
CA ALA A 44 12.05 16.86 -30.08
C ALA A 44 12.15 17.37 -28.63
N PHE A 45 11.04 17.83 -28.06
CA PHE A 45 10.93 18.19 -26.65
C PHE A 45 9.57 17.87 -26.07
N SER A 46 9.57 17.35 -24.85
CA SER A 46 8.39 17.13 -24.04
C SER A 46 8.68 17.41 -22.56
N ALA A 47 7.65 17.76 -21.80
CA ALA A 47 7.75 17.94 -20.37
C ALA A 47 6.49 17.45 -19.65
N VAL A 48 6.66 16.68 -18.59
CA VAL A 48 5.59 16.27 -17.67
C VAL A 48 5.64 17.18 -16.45
N LEU A 49 4.53 17.82 -16.11
CA LEU A 49 4.41 18.67 -14.92
C LEU A 49 3.76 17.88 -13.79
N MET A 50 4.50 17.73 -12.69
CA MET A 50 4.12 16.99 -11.50
C MET A 50 3.90 17.96 -10.34
N LEU A 51 2.71 17.90 -9.74
CA LEU A 51 2.43 18.51 -8.44
C LEU A 51 2.60 17.41 -7.38
N ASP A 52 3.64 17.52 -6.57
CA ASP A 52 4.14 16.42 -5.75
C ASP A 52 4.37 15.17 -6.60
N ASP A 53 3.57 14.14 -6.40
CA ASP A 53 3.58 12.88 -7.14
C ASP A 53 2.38 12.72 -8.09
N ILE A 54 1.63 13.80 -8.34
CA ILE A 54 0.46 13.82 -9.21
C ILE A 54 0.78 14.52 -10.53
N GLU A 55 0.56 13.84 -11.66
CA GLU A 55 0.63 14.45 -12.98
C GLU A 55 -0.52 15.44 -13.18
N VAL A 56 -0.19 16.71 -13.41
CA VAL A 56 -1.17 17.78 -13.61
C VAL A 56 -1.15 18.36 -15.03
N GLY A 57 -0.08 18.14 -15.78
CA GLY A 57 -0.02 18.57 -17.17
C GLY A 57 1.10 17.93 -17.99
N PHE A 58 0.92 17.97 -19.31
CA PHE A 58 1.89 17.49 -20.28
C PHE A 58 2.09 18.52 -21.40
N PHE A 59 3.34 18.85 -21.69
CA PHE A 59 3.72 19.73 -22.78
C PHE A 59 4.53 18.97 -23.84
N SER A 60 4.31 19.31 -25.11
CA SER A 60 5.07 18.77 -26.24
C SER A 60 5.32 19.85 -27.28
N SER A 61 6.53 19.85 -27.85
CA SER A 61 6.93 20.72 -28.97
C SER A 61 6.08 20.55 -30.23
N ASN A 62 5.43 19.40 -30.43
CA ASN A 62 4.53 19.19 -31.58
C ASN A 62 3.20 19.95 -31.43
N HIS A 63 2.68 20.01 -30.20
CA HIS A 63 1.38 20.64 -29.92
C HIS A 63 1.51 22.09 -29.46
N GLN A 64 2.68 22.46 -28.92
CA GLN A 64 2.98 23.78 -28.34
C GLN A 64 1.93 24.27 -27.34
N LYS A 65 1.33 23.31 -26.60
CA LYS A 65 0.27 23.56 -25.63
C LYS A 65 0.48 22.70 -24.39
N LEU A 66 0.14 23.24 -23.22
CA LEU A 66 0.11 22.48 -21.98
C LEU A 66 -1.25 21.79 -21.91
N ILE A 67 -1.23 20.46 -22.00
CA ILE A 67 -2.41 19.61 -21.96
C ILE A 67 -2.66 19.23 -20.49
N PRO A 68 -3.81 19.60 -19.88
CA PRO A 68 -4.12 19.20 -18.51
C PRO A 68 -4.21 17.67 -18.36
N ARG A 69 -3.69 17.15 -17.25
CA ARG A 69 -3.62 15.71 -16.95
C ARG A 69 -4.10 15.41 -15.54
N GLY A 70 -4.30 14.12 -15.25
CA GLY A 70 -4.77 13.63 -13.96
C GLY A 70 -6.02 14.39 -13.47
N PRO A 71 -6.01 14.96 -12.24
CA PRO A 71 -7.16 15.66 -11.67
C PRO A 71 -7.49 16.99 -12.35
N MET A 72 -6.67 17.42 -13.32
CA MET A 72 -6.90 18.63 -14.11
C MET A 72 -7.56 18.37 -15.46
N LYS A 73 -7.76 17.11 -15.87
CA LYS A 73 -8.25 16.75 -17.20
C LYS A 73 -9.55 17.47 -17.60
N ASP A 74 -10.49 17.56 -16.66
CA ASP A 74 -11.82 18.17 -16.89
C ASP A 74 -11.89 19.63 -16.40
N LYS A 75 -10.77 20.18 -15.92
CA LYS A 75 -10.69 21.56 -15.45
C LYS A 75 -10.39 22.48 -16.63
N HIS A 76 -11.45 22.96 -17.27
CA HIS A 76 -11.38 24.05 -18.26
C HIS A 76 -10.95 25.41 -17.64
N THR A 77 -10.75 25.46 -16.32
CA THR A 77 -10.56 26.66 -15.48
C THR A 77 -9.15 27.25 -15.48
N LEU A 78 -8.17 26.65 -16.18
CA LEU A 78 -6.85 27.25 -16.28
C LEU A 78 -6.89 28.39 -17.30
N GLY A 79 -6.96 29.62 -16.79
CA GLY A 79 -7.07 30.83 -17.60
C GLY A 79 -5.87 31.07 -18.53
N PRO A 80 -5.99 32.00 -19.50
CA PRO A 80 -4.97 32.25 -20.53
C PRO A 80 -3.56 32.53 -19.98
N SER A 81 -3.48 33.14 -18.79
CA SER A 81 -2.20 33.43 -18.13
C SER A 81 -1.42 32.16 -17.77
N TYR A 82 -2.09 31.06 -17.38
CA TYR A 82 -1.42 29.81 -17.05
C TYR A 82 -0.77 29.19 -18.29
N GLN A 83 -1.53 29.12 -19.38
CA GLN A 83 -1.05 28.61 -20.67
C GLN A 83 0.11 29.46 -21.21
N LYS A 84 0.02 30.79 -21.10
CA LYS A 84 1.09 31.71 -21.49
C LYS A 84 2.36 31.49 -20.68
N ASN A 85 2.25 31.37 -19.36
CA ASN A 85 3.41 31.14 -18.47
C ASN A 85 4.08 29.79 -18.76
N ALA A 86 3.28 28.72 -18.90
CA ALA A 86 3.77 27.41 -19.27
C ALA A 86 4.52 27.45 -20.60
N MET A 87 3.97 28.19 -21.58
CA MET A 87 4.65 28.36 -22.86
C MET A 87 6.00 29.06 -22.67
N SER A 88 6.03 30.24 -22.06
CA SER A 88 7.30 30.96 -21.84
C SER A 88 8.35 30.09 -21.14
N VAL A 89 7.97 29.36 -20.08
CA VAL A 89 8.86 28.43 -19.34
C VAL A 89 9.41 27.33 -20.24
N PHE A 90 8.55 26.64 -20.99
CA PHE A 90 8.98 25.49 -21.79
C PHE A 90 9.72 25.89 -23.06
N THR A 91 9.47 27.07 -23.65
CA THR A 91 10.31 27.60 -24.74
C THR A 91 11.73 27.88 -24.26
N VAL A 92 11.89 28.59 -23.13
CA VAL A 92 13.22 28.88 -22.59
C VAL A 92 13.95 27.59 -22.22
N MET A 93 13.24 26.62 -21.64
CA MET A 93 13.80 25.31 -21.31
C MET A 93 14.23 24.53 -22.56
N TYR A 94 13.41 24.51 -23.61
CA TYR A 94 13.74 23.88 -24.90
C TYR A 94 15.03 24.43 -25.49
N GLU A 95 15.14 25.75 -25.58
CA GLU A 95 16.31 26.42 -26.15
C GLU A 95 17.58 26.12 -25.35
N HIS A 96 17.48 26.17 -24.03
CA HIS A 96 18.59 25.86 -23.13
C HIS A 96 19.04 24.40 -23.27
N MET A 97 18.09 23.46 -23.27
CA MET A 97 18.39 22.03 -23.40
C MET A 97 18.99 21.71 -24.76
N ARG A 98 18.46 22.30 -25.84
CA ARG A 98 19.02 22.18 -27.20
C ARG A 98 20.48 22.64 -27.25
N ALA A 99 20.77 23.83 -26.74
CA ALA A 99 22.13 24.37 -26.72
C ALA A 99 23.08 23.52 -25.85
N ARG A 100 22.60 23.04 -24.69
CA ARG A 100 23.37 22.18 -23.79
C ARG A 100 23.69 20.84 -24.43
N THR A 101 22.72 20.19 -25.06
CA THR A 101 22.92 18.94 -25.83
C THR A 101 23.97 19.13 -26.92
N HIS A 102 23.93 20.22 -27.68
CA HIS A 102 24.93 20.48 -28.72
C HIS A 102 26.37 20.58 -28.14
N LYS A 103 26.53 21.28 -27.01
CA LYS A 103 27.83 21.37 -26.31
C LYS A 103 28.31 20.00 -25.80
N LEU A 104 27.41 19.22 -25.20
CA LEU A 104 27.76 17.88 -24.70
C LEU A 104 28.16 16.94 -25.84
N MET A 105 27.41 16.94 -26.94
CA MET A 105 27.76 16.17 -28.14
C MET A 105 29.16 16.54 -28.66
N TYR A 106 29.52 17.83 -28.68
CA TYR A 106 30.86 18.27 -29.05
C TYR A 106 31.93 17.73 -28.09
N HIS A 107 31.73 17.85 -26.77
CA HIS A 107 32.70 17.39 -25.78
C HIS A 107 32.88 15.87 -25.75
N TYR A 108 31.82 15.11 -26.00
CA TYR A 108 31.85 13.65 -26.07
C TYR A 108 32.11 13.12 -27.48
N ASN A 109 32.46 13.99 -28.44
CA ASN A 109 32.69 13.63 -29.85
C ASN A 109 31.57 12.75 -30.45
N THR A 110 30.32 13.00 -30.05
CA THR A 110 29.17 12.20 -30.45
C THR A 110 28.48 12.84 -31.65
N THR A 111 28.54 12.17 -32.81
CA THR A 111 28.06 12.72 -34.09
C THR A 111 26.92 11.93 -34.73
N TYR A 112 26.64 10.72 -34.23
CA TYR A 112 25.62 9.82 -34.77
C TYR A 112 24.68 9.29 -33.68
N GLY A 113 23.54 8.76 -34.12
CA GLY A 113 22.52 8.21 -33.25
C GLY A 113 21.62 9.25 -32.59
N VAL A 114 20.66 8.75 -31.81
CA VAL A 114 19.70 9.56 -31.07
C VAL A 114 20.31 9.93 -29.72
N GLN A 115 20.37 11.22 -29.45
CA GLN A 115 20.89 11.77 -28.20
C GLN A 115 19.74 12.35 -27.40
N PHE A 116 19.75 12.18 -26.09
CA PHE A 116 18.72 12.76 -25.23
C PHE A 116 19.30 13.41 -23.98
N LEU A 117 18.78 14.59 -23.68
CA LEU A 117 19.03 15.30 -22.44
C LEU A 117 17.73 15.33 -21.64
N GLN A 118 17.78 14.85 -20.42
CA GLN A 118 16.67 14.87 -19.48
C GLN A 118 16.97 15.90 -18.40
N ARG A 119 15.93 16.61 -17.95
CA ARG A 119 16.04 17.63 -16.91
C ARG A 119 14.88 17.54 -15.96
N ILE A 120 15.18 17.49 -14.66
CA ILE A 120 14.20 17.74 -13.59
C ILE A 120 14.39 19.19 -13.18
N PHE A 121 13.34 20.00 -13.31
CA PHE A 121 13.40 21.42 -12.96
C PHE A 121 12.13 21.87 -12.22
N GLY A 122 12.28 22.58 -11.11
CA GLY A 122 11.10 23.03 -10.38
C GLY A 122 11.40 23.75 -9.07
N CYS A 123 10.35 23.94 -8.28
CA CYS A 123 10.38 24.60 -6.97
C CYS A 123 9.69 23.76 -5.91
N ASP A 124 10.10 23.95 -4.66
CA ASP A 124 9.38 23.45 -3.50
C ASP A 124 8.95 24.58 -2.55
N LEU A 125 7.91 24.28 -1.78
CA LEU A 125 7.49 24.98 -0.59
C LEU A 125 7.84 24.08 0.58
N LEU A 126 8.50 24.64 1.57
CA LEU A 126 8.64 24.04 2.88
C LEU A 126 7.33 24.20 3.66
N ASP A 127 7.31 23.72 4.91
CA ASP A 127 6.18 23.84 5.79
C ASP A 127 5.68 25.30 5.89
N LYS A 128 4.38 25.47 6.16
CA LYS A 128 3.73 26.79 6.27
C LYS A 128 3.81 27.66 5.00
N ASN A 129 3.87 27.04 3.81
CA ASN A 129 3.96 27.73 2.52
C ASN A 129 5.19 28.64 2.38
N THR A 130 6.28 28.32 3.07
CA THR A 130 7.53 29.08 2.96
C THR A 130 8.28 28.61 1.71
N PRO A 131 8.68 29.51 0.78
CA PRO A 131 9.48 29.09 -0.38
C PRO A 131 10.77 28.40 0.05
N GLY A 132 10.99 27.19 -0.46
CA GLY A 132 12.21 26.42 -0.18
C GLY A 132 13.27 26.68 -1.23
N ARG A 133 13.39 25.78 -2.20
CA ARG A 133 14.46 25.74 -3.18
C ARG A 133 13.93 25.62 -4.60
N MET A 134 14.71 26.15 -5.54
CA MET A 134 14.64 25.72 -6.94
C MET A 134 15.64 24.58 -7.16
N ILE A 135 15.22 23.57 -7.92
CA ILE A 135 16.05 22.41 -8.24
C ILE A 135 16.21 22.32 -9.76
N SER A 136 17.41 22.02 -10.23
CA SER A 136 17.70 21.64 -11.61
C SER A 136 18.67 20.46 -11.61
N LYS A 137 18.25 19.32 -12.13
CA LYS A 137 19.11 18.13 -12.31
C LYS A 137 19.08 17.71 -13.76
N GLU A 138 20.24 17.39 -14.33
CA GLU A 138 20.35 16.97 -15.72
C GLU A 138 20.90 15.54 -15.85
N ALA A 139 20.47 14.83 -16.88
CA ALA A 139 21.05 13.55 -17.28
C ALA A 139 21.17 13.49 -18.81
N PHE A 140 22.29 13.05 -19.33
CA PHE A 140 22.60 12.99 -20.75
C PHE A 140 22.83 11.53 -21.13
N ASN A 141 22.03 11.02 -22.07
CA ASN A 141 22.04 9.60 -22.46
C ASN A 141 21.92 8.61 -21.28
N GLY A 142 21.19 9.00 -20.23
CA GLY A 142 20.99 8.17 -19.03
C GLY A 142 22.08 8.30 -17.96
N GLU A 143 23.16 9.03 -18.22
CA GLU A 143 24.18 9.33 -17.22
C GLU A 143 23.82 10.61 -16.46
N SER A 144 23.78 10.54 -15.12
CA SER A 144 23.51 11.70 -14.27
C SER A 144 24.62 12.75 -14.37
N GLY A 145 24.23 14.01 -14.48
CA GLY A 145 25.13 15.12 -14.74
C GLY A 145 25.03 16.26 -13.73
N ASP A 146 25.01 17.47 -14.28
CA ASP A 146 25.01 18.69 -13.49
C ASP A 146 23.75 18.81 -12.61
N GLU A 147 23.97 19.14 -11.34
CA GLU A 147 22.92 19.44 -10.37
C GLU A 147 23.09 20.88 -9.86
N LYS A 148 21.97 21.59 -9.72
CA LYS A 148 21.90 22.95 -9.20
C LYS A 148 20.76 23.08 -8.20
N TYR A 149 21.05 23.70 -7.06
CA TYR A 149 20.09 23.96 -6.00
C TYR A 149 20.18 25.44 -5.63
N LEU A 150 19.08 26.17 -5.80
CA LEU A 150 19.01 27.57 -5.38
C LEU A 150 18.14 27.66 -4.14
N SER A 151 18.71 28.09 -3.00
CA SER A 151 17.92 28.52 -1.85
C SER A 151 17.14 29.78 -2.24
N ILE A 152 15.80 29.73 -2.18
CA ILE A 152 14.97 30.90 -2.47
C ILE A 152 15.12 31.98 -1.38
N PRO A 153 15.14 31.65 -0.08
CA PRO A 153 15.35 32.63 0.99
C PRO A 153 16.70 33.35 0.90
N ASP A 154 17.78 32.58 0.74
CA ASP A 154 19.15 33.12 0.85
C ASP A 154 19.73 33.53 -0.50
N LYS A 155 19.06 33.19 -1.61
CA LYS A 155 19.52 33.37 -3.00
C LYS A 155 20.92 32.78 -3.22
N THR A 156 21.25 31.71 -2.49
CA THR A 156 22.50 30.97 -2.62
C THR A 156 22.34 29.86 -3.65
N LEU A 157 23.25 29.82 -4.62
CA LEU A 157 23.25 28.81 -5.67
C LEU A 157 24.36 27.80 -5.38
N GLU A 158 23.96 26.58 -5.06
CA GLU A 158 24.83 25.43 -4.93
C GLU A 158 24.87 24.66 -6.26
N THR A 159 26.05 24.26 -6.69
CA THR A 159 26.25 23.59 -7.97
C THR A 159 27.18 22.41 -7.84
N GLU A 160 26.80 21.29 -8.44
CA GLU A 160 27.64 20.12 -8.60
C GLU A 160 27.75 19.84 -10.11
N PHE A 161 28.90 20.15 -10.71
CA PHE A 161 29.14 19.94 -12.14
C PHE A 161 29.93 18.66 -12.37
N LYS A 162 29.36 17.74 -13.15
CA LYS A 162 29.93 16.40 -13.40
C LYS A 162 30.47 16.26 -14.83
N TRP A 163 29.96 17.06 -15.76
CA TRP A 163 30.27 16.93 -17.18
C TRP A 163 31.39 17.86 -17.67
N PRO A 164 32.09 17.47 -18.75
CA PRO A 164 33.01 18.37 -19.46
C PRO A 164 32.26 19.57 -20.04
N GLY A 165 32.97 20.68 -20.24
CA GLY A 165 32.33 21.94 -20.59
C GLY A 165 31.54 22.52 -19.42
N ALA A 166 32.19 22.58 -18.26
CA ALA A 166 31.64 23.17 -17.04
C ALA A 166 31.22 24.62 -17.30
N TRP A 167 30.19 25.04 -16.57
CA TRP A 167 29.67 26.41 -16.65
C TRP A 167 30.76 27.39 -16.23
N THR A 168 31.02 28.41 -17.06
CA THR A 168 31.90 29.50 -16.64
C THR A 168 31.23 30.29 -15.51
N ALA A 169 32.01 31.00 -14.69
CA ALA A 169 31.45 31.80 -13.59
C ALA A 169 30.37 32.79 -14.10
N LEU A 170 30.63 33.45 -15.23
CA LEU A 170 29.67 34.35 -15.89
C LEU A 170 28.39 33.63 -16.33
N GLN A 171 28.50 32.41 -16.89
CA GLN A 171 27.33 31.64 -17.29
C GLN A 171 26.52 31.18 -16.08
N SER A 172 27.17 30.72 -15.01
CA SER A 172 26.51 30.33 -13.76
C SER A 172 25.74 31.50 -13.15
N GLU A 173 26.35 32.68 -13.08
CA GLU A 173 25.67 33.89 -12.60
C GLU A 173 24.50 34.29 -13.51
N SER A 174 24.67 34.24 -14.83
CA SER A 174 23.56 34.54 -15.75
C SER A 174 22.37 33.60 -15.56
N ILE A 175 22.62 32.30 -15.36
CA ILE A 175 21.56 31.31 -15.11
C ILE A 175 20.91 31.55 -13.76
N LYS A 176 21.69 31.91 -12.74
CA LYS A 176 21.17 32.25 -11.41
C LYS A 176 20.10 33.34 -11.51
N TRP A 177 20.35 34.41 -12.26
CA TRP A 177 19.38 35.48 -12.50
C TRP A 177 18.16 35.01 -13.28
N VAL A 178 18.33 34.19 -14.31
CA VAL A 178 17.18 33.60 -15.03
C VAL A 178 16.32 32.73 -14.09
N ILE A 179 16.93 31.99 -13.16
CA ILE A 179 16.19 31.21 -12.17
C ILE A 179 15.42 32.14 -11.22
N ILE A 180 16.08 33.16 -10.65
CA ILE A 180 15.48 34.08 -9.66
C ILE A 180 14.39 34.96 -10.28
N ASP A 181 14.67 35.62 -11.40
CA ASP A 181 13.81 36.69 -11.92
C ASP A 181 12.70 36.16 -12.83
N PHE A 182 12.90 35.00 -13.48
CA PHE A 182 11.95 34.44 -14.43
C PHE A 182 11.29 33.16 -13.90
N TYR A 183 12.06 32.12 -13.56
CA TYR A 183 11.47 30.82 -13.21
C TYR A 183 10.82 30.80 -11.83
N GLN A 184 11.49 31.33 -10.80
CA GLN A 184 11.02 31.31 -9.41
C GLN A 184 9.63 31.94 -9.24
N PRO A 185 9.35 33.19 -9.66
CA PRO A 185 8.03 33.80 -9.44
C PRO A 185 6.92 33.04 -10.17
N ILE A 186 7.20 32.54 -11.37
CA ILE A 186 6.24 31.73 -12.15
C ILE A 186 5.99 30.40 -11.45
N CYS A 187 7.04 29.70 -11.01
CA CYS A 187 6.94 28.39 -10.39
C CYS A 187 6.16 28.45 -9.07
N ILE A 188 6.55 29.34 -8.15
CA ILE A 188 5.90 29.47 -6.84
C ILE A 188 4.44 29.89 -6.97
N LYS A 189 4.14 30.88 -7.83
CA LYS A 189 2.75 31.29 -8.11
C LYS A 189 1.93 30.13 -8.68
N THR A 190 2.52 29.37 -9.59
CA THR A 190 1.86 28.22 -10.22
C THR A 190 1.61 27.10 -9.22
N LEU A 191 2.59 26.79 -8.37
CA LEU A 191 2.49 25.80 -7.30
C LEU A 191 1.35 26.13 -6.34
N HIS A 192 1.28 27.37 -5.83
CA HIS A 192 0.16 27.82 -4.98
C HIS A 192 -1.21 27.63 -5.65
N ASN A 193 -1.35 28.06 -6.91
CA ASN A 193 -2.61 27.92 -7.64
C ASN A 193 -3.01 26.45 -7.83
N LEU A 194 -2.05 25.60 -8.17
CA LEU A 194 -2.29 24.17 -8.38
C LEU A 194 -2.63 23.46 -7.07
N LEU A 195 -1.98 23.81 -5.95
CA LEU A 195 -2.34 23.30 -4.63
C LEU A 195 -3.75 23.69 -4.23
N HIS A 196 -4.15 24.94 -4.46
CA HIS A 196 -5.51 25.40 -4.19
C HIS A 196 -6.55 24.65 -5.05
N LEU A 197 -6.27 24.45 -6.33
CA LEU A 197 -7.18 23.75 -7.23
C LEU A 197 -7.27 22.24 -6.93
N ASN A 198 -6.21 21.64 -6.42
CA ASN A 198 -6.09 20.18 -6.27
C ASN A 198 -5.98 19.73 -4.81
N THR A 199 -6.32 20.58 -3.84
CA THR A 199 -6.16 20.31 -2.39
C THR A 199 -6.75 18.95 -2.00
N LYS A 200 -7.97 18.63 -2.46
CA LYS A 200 -8.63 17.36 -2.15
C LYS A 200 -7.84 16.14 -2.65
N GLN A 201 -7.14 16.27 -3.77
CA GLN A 201 -6.39 15.18 -4.38
C GLN A 201 -4.99 15.06 -3.76
N VAL A 202 -4.31 16.19 -3.56
CA VAL A 202 -2.98 16.24 -2.93
C VAL A 202 -3.04 15.71 -1.50
N MET A 203 -4.04 16.14 -0.72
CA MET A 203 -4.19 15.80 0.69
C MET A 203 -4.97 14.50 0.94
N ARG A 204 -5.39 13.78 -0.11
CA ARG A 204 -6.14 12.54 0.08
C ARG A 204 -5.27 11.53 0.82
N LYS A 205 -5.91 10.67 1.60
CA LYS A 205 -5.26 9.58 2.32
C LYS A 205 -6.02 8.29 2.03
N VAL A 206 -5.35 7.33 1.41
CA VAL A 206 -5.95 6.04 1.07
C VAL A 206 -5.21 4.93 1.80
N LYS A 207 -5.94 4.14 2.58
CA LYS A 207 -5.38 3.07 3.42
C LYS A 207 -4.86 1.91 2.56
N PRO A 208 -3.66 1.36 2.88
CA PRO A 208 -3.16 0.19 2.17
C PRO A 208 -4.05 -1.02 2.41
N ARG A 209 -4.27 -1.80 1.36
CA ARG A 209 -4.80 -3.16 1.46
C ARG A 209 -3.60 -4.10 1.61
N LEU A 210 -3.47 -4.70 2.78
CA LEU A 210 -2.43 -5.69 3.04
C LEU A 210 -2.90 -7.09 2.69
N ARG A 211 -1.98 -7.87 2.11
CA ARG A 211 -2.13 -9.30 1.89
C ARG A 211 -0.82 -9.98 2.25
N LEU A 212 -0.92 -11.05 3.02
CA LEU A 212 0.19 -11.92 3.38
C LEU A 212 -0.19 -13.32 2.95
N PHE A 213 0.60 -13.91 2.06
CA PHE A 213 0.29 -15.20 1.46
C PHE A 213 1.55 -16.00 1.21
N GLN A 214 1.38 -17.32 1.16
CA GLN A 214 2.42 -18.29 0.85
C GLN A 214 2.21 -18.87 -0.54
N LYS A 215 3.30 -19.08 -1.28
CA LYS A 215 3.29 -19.85 -2.53
C LYS A 215 4.39 -20.92 -2.50
N GLY A 216 4.06 -22.17 -2.83
CA GLY A 216 5.07 -23.21 -3.02
C GLY A 216 5.94 -22.94 -4.26
N LEU A 217 7.24 -23.21 -4.15
CA LEU A 217 8.16 -23.08 -5.28
C LEU A 217 8.21 -24.40 -6.05
N SER A 218 7.96 -24.35 -7.37
CA SER A 218 7.82 -25.57 -8.19
C SER A 218 9.12 -26.36 -8.40
N HIS A 219 10.28 -25.77 -8.10
CA HIS A 219 11.60 -26.34 -8.40
C HIS A 219 12.43 -26.69 -7.15
N SER A 220 11.88 -26.53 -5.95
CA SER A 220 12.55 -26.83 -4.68
C SER A 220 11.55 -27.22 -3.61
N ALA A 221 12.00 -27.85 -2.50
CA ALA A 221 11.21 -28.00 -1.27
C ALA A 221 11.05 -26.65 -0.52
N GLY A 222 10.92 -25.57 -1.29
CA GLY A 222 10.86 -24.19 -0.81
C GLY A 222 9.47 -23.61 -0.95
N ALA A 223 9.22 -22.58 -0.16
CA ALA A 223 8.04 -21.77 -0.18
C ALA A 223 8.44 -20.29 -0.14
N GLN A 224 7.62 -19.45 -0.72
CA GLN A 224 7.79 -18.01 -0.71
C GLN A 224 6.67 -17.37 0.10
N VAL A 225 7.02 -16.69 1.17
CA VAL A 225 6.11 -15.86 1.97
C VAL A 225 6.17 -14.44 1.41
N THR A 226 5.03 -13.93 0.97
CA THR A 226 4.93 -12.62 0.31
C THR A 226 4.00 -11.71 1.08
N CYS A 227 4.51 -10.54 1.50
CA CYS A 227 3.68 -9.43 1.90
C CYS A 227 3.51 -8.43 0.76
N LEU A 228 2.24 -8.09 0.47
CA LEU A 228 1.84 -7.09 -0.49
C LEU A 228 1.03 -6.00 0.20
N ALA A 229 1.47 -4.75 0.06
CA ALA A 229 0.65 -3.57 0.28
C ALA A 229 0.25 -2.97 -1.07
N THR A 230 -1.03 -2.70 -1.30
CA THR A 230 -1.49 -2.06 -2.55
C THR A 230 -2.66 -1.12 -2.30
N GLY A 231 -2.88 -0.17 -3.21
CA GLY A 231 -4.02 0.74 -3.16
C GLY A 231 -3.86 1.87 -2.15
N PHE A 232 -2.63 2.25 -1.78
CA PHE A 232 -2.38 3.32 -0.80
C PHE A 232 -1.90 4.62 -1.45
N TYR A 233 -2.12 5.72 -0.76
CA TYR A 233 -1.61 7.05 -1.11
C TYR A 233 -1.57 7.92 0.18
N PRO A 234 -0.53 8.72 0.43
CA PRO A 234 0.60 9.07 -0.47
C PRO A 234 1.65 7.96 -0.64
N ARG A 235 2.66 8.21 -1.47
CA ARG A 235 3.65 7.19 -1.87
C ARG A 235 4.50 6.58 -0.74
N HIS A 236 4.69 7.31 0.37
CA HIS A 236 5.62 6.90 1.43
C HIS A 236 4.95 5.90 2.39
N ILE A 237 5.43 4.66 2.36
CA ILE A 237 5.00 3.56 3.21
C ILE A 237 6.23 2.88 3.82
N ASN A 238 6.11 2.42 5.06
CA ASN A 238 7.07 1.49 5.65
C ASN A 238 6.42 0.11 5.75
N LEU A 239 6.92 -0.85 4.98
CA LEU A 239 6.41 -2.22 4.91
C LEU A 239 7.47 -3.18 5.48
N THR A 240 7.10 -3.95 6.49
CA THR A 240 8.01 -4.86 7.20
C THR A 240 7.43 -6.26 7.24
N LEU A 241 8.21 -7.24 6.78
CA LEU A 241 7.92 -8.65 6.97
C LEU A 241 8.65 -9.13 8.22
N LEU A 242 7.91 -9.78 9.13
CA LEU A 242 8.43 -10.29 10.39
C LEU A 242 8.38 -11.82 10.40
N ARG A 243 9.38 -12.42 11.05
CA ARG A 243 9.45 -13.84 11.40
C ARG A 243 9.57 -13.91 12.93
N ASP A 244 8.59 -14.53 13.59
CA ASP A 244 8.48 -14.63 15.06
C ASP A 244 8.61 -13.27 15.78
N GLY A 245 7.99 -12.24 15.20
CA GLY A 245 8.02 -10.88 15.73
C GLY A 245 9.33 -10.11 15.48
N GLN A 246 10.32 -10.71 14.82
CA GLN A 246 11.56 -10.04 14.43
C GLN A 246 11.55 -9.63 12.95
N PRO A 247 12.01 -8.42 12.58
CA PRO A 247 12.13 -8.01 11.19
C PRO A 247 13.09 -8.93 10.42
N VAL A 248 12.67 -9.39 9.24
CA VAL A 248 13.55 -10.16 8.35
C VAL A 248 14.60 -9.22 7.76
N PRO A 249 15.90 -9.60 7.75
CA PRO A 249 16.96 -8.78 7.17
C PRO A 249 16.76 -8.49 5.69
N ASP A 250 17.04 -7.25 5.26
CA ASP A 250 16.80 -6.81 3.88
C ASP A 250 17.53 -7.66 2.82
N HIS A 251 18.71 -8.22 3.13
CA HIS A 251 19.45 -9.07 2.21
C HIS A 251 18.79 -10.42 1.90
N GLN A 252 17.81 -10.85 2.72
CA GLN A 252 17.00 -12.06 2.49
C GLN A 252 15.67 -11.75 1.81
N ILE A 253 15.31 -10.47 1.73
CA ILE A 253 14.07 -10.01 1.14
C ILE A 253 14.28 -9.74 -0.34
N THR A 254 13.38 -10.28 -1.16
CA THR A 254 13.22 -9.88 -2.56
C THR A 254 12.06 -8.90 -2.71
N GLY A 255 12.20 -7.96 -3.64
CA GLY A 255 11.24 -6.88 -3.83
C GLY A 255 11.64 -5.61 -3.07
N GLY A 256 10.66 -4.94 -2.46
CA GLY A 256 10.82 -3.68 -1.74
C GLY A 256 10.66 -2.44 -2.63
N GLN A 257 10.60 -2.59 -3.95
CA GLN A 257 10.37 -1.48 -4.86
C GLN A 257 8.93 -0.98 -4.75
N LEU A 258 8.77 0.33 -4.71
CA LEU A 258 7.49 1.00 -4.80
C LEU A 258 7.08 1.12 -6.27
N LEU A 259 5.89 0.63 -6.61
CA LEU A 259 5.36 0.65 -7.96
C LEU A 259 4.04 1.45 -8.02
N PRO A 260 3.79 2.23 -9.08
CA PRO A 260 2.53 2.93 -9.27
C PRO A 260 1.43 1.98 -9.77
N ASN A 261 0.18 2.28 -9.41
CA ASN A 261 -1.03 1.70 -9.99
C ASN A 261 -1.67 2.67 -11.00
N GLY A 262 -2.49 2.15 -11.91
CA GLY A 262 -3.16 2.96 -12.93
C GLY A 262 -4.23 3.93 -12.42
N ASP A 263 -4.63 3.79 -11.15
CA ASP A 263 -5.60 4.66 -10.46
C ASP A 263 -4.93 5.78 -9.63
N GLY A 264 -3.61 5.95 -9.78
CA GLY A 264 -2.81 6.92 -9.04
C GLY A 264 -2.54 6.54 -7.59
N THR A 265 -2.75 5.27 -7.20
CA THR A 265 -2.26 4.73 -5.91
C THR A 265 -0.95 3.98 -6.09
N TYR A 266 -0.40 3.45 -5.00
CA TYR A 266 0.87 2.72 -5.02
C TYR A 266 0.73 1.30 -4.50
N GLN A 267 1.75 0.49 -4.82
CA GLN A 267 1.94 -0.83 -4.27
C GLN A 267 3.41 -1.13 -3.95
N MET A 268 3.64 -2.01 -2.98
CA MET A 268 4.96 -2.52 -2.60
C MET A 268 4.84 -3.98 -2.21
N ARG A 269 5.81 -4.80 -2.62
CA ARG A 269 5.87 -6.22 -2.28
C ARG A 269 7.21 -6.56 -1.63
N LYS A 270 7.20 -7.26 -0.51
CA LYS A 270 8.40 -7.88 0.10
C LYS A 270 8.17 -9.37 0.23
N SER A 271 9.10 -10.16 -0.29
CA SER A 271 8.98 -11.62 -0.33
C SER A 271 10.22 -12.27 0.28
N LEU A 272 10.01 -13.38 0.97
CA LEU A 272 11.05 -14.16 1.63
C LEU A 272 10.92 -15.61 1.17
N GLU A 273 12.02 -16.19 0.70
CA GLU A 273 12.12 -17.62 0.40
C GLU A 273 12.59 -18.39 1.63
N VAL A 274 11.92 -19.49 1.92
CA VAL A 274 12.13 -20.35 3.09
C VAL A 274 11.85 -21.80 2.72
N SER A 275 12.31 -22.75 3.53
CA SER A 275 11.90 -24.15 3.39
C SER A 275 10.41 -24.32 3.70
N THR A 276 9.77 -25.36 3.15
CA THR A 276 8.37 -25.68 3.51
C THR A 276 8.19 -26.01 4.98
N GLU A 277 9.22 -26.53 5.64
CA GLU A 277 9.22 -26.81 7.08
C GLU A 277 9.23 -25.51 7.88
N GLU A 278 10.10 -24.55 7.55
CA GLU A 278 10.17 -23.25 8.23
C GLU A 278 8.82 -22.53 8.20
N VAL A 279 8.08 -22.57 7.08
CA VAL A 279 6.77 -21.92 7.01
C VAL A 279 5.78 -22.47 8.05
N GLN A 280 5.89 -23.75 8.42
CA GLN A 280 5.02 -24.36 9.41
C GLN A 280 5.45 -24.10 10.85
N HIS A 281 6.74 -23.83 11.09
CA HIS A 281 7.31 -23.67 12.43
C HIS A 281 7.41 -22.21 12.89
N HIS A 282 7.46 -21.27 11.95
CA HIS A 282 7.56 -19.85 12.24
C HIS A 282 6.25 -19.11 12.02
N GLN A 283 6.01 -18.10 12.84
CA GLN A 283 4.91 -17.17 12.65
C GLN A 283 5.36 -16.00 11.78
N TYR A 284 4.72 -15.85 10.62
CA TYR A 284 4.97 -14.72 9.73
C TYR A 284 3.90 -13.66 9.92
N THR A 285 4.33 -12.41 10.07
CA THR A 285 3.46 -11.25 10.19
C THR A 285 3.94 -10.18 9.23
N CYS A 286 3.03 -9.41 8.66
CA CYS A 286 3.36 -8.23 7.89
C CYS A 286 2.79 -6.98 8.54
N THR A 287 3.65 -6.00 8.73
CA THR A 287 3.33 -4.71 9.33
C THR A 287 3.47 -3.61 8.28
N ALA A 288 2.47 -2.75 8.18
CA ALA A 288 2.55 -1.51 7.41
C ALA A 288 2.31 -0.29 8.29
N GLN A 289 3.19 0.70 8.15
CA GLN A 289 3.00 2.06 8.67
C GLN A 289 2.87 3.01 7.50
N HIS A 290 1.83 3.85 7.54
CA HIS A 290 1.49 4.73 6.44
C HIS A 290 0.70 5.93 6.96
N LEU A 291 0.87 7.11 6.36
CA LEU A 291 0.26 8.37 6.82
C LEU A 291 -1.27 8.34 6.91
N SER A 292 -1.93 7.43 6.17
CA SER A 292 -3.38 7.25 6.20
C SER A 292 -3.89 6.39 7.36
N LEU A 293 -3.00 5.81 8.15
CA LEU A 293 -3.33 4.94 9.27
C LEU A 293 -3.07 5.70 10.57
N ASP A 294 -3.97 5.56 11.55
CA ASP A 294 -3.78 6.16 12.88
C ASP A 294 -2.65 5.46 13.65
N ASN A 295 -2.42 4.18 13.33
CA ASN A 295 -1.38 3.32 13.90
C ASN A 295 -0.79 2.43 12.78
N LYS A 296 -0.11 1.34 13.14
CA LYS A 296 0.28 0.30 12.18
C LYS A 296 -0.89 -0.63 11.84
N LEU A 297 -0.84 -1.22 10.66
CA LEU A 297 -1.72 -2.31 10.24
C LEU A 297 -0.89 -3.60 10.20
N ASP A 298 -1.30 -4.60 10.99
CA ASP A 298 -0.64 -5.90 11.07
C ASP A 298 -1.57 -7.00 10.56
N ILE A 299 -1.02 -7.92 9.76
CA ILE A 299 -1.70 -9.15 9.34
C ILE A 299 -0.76 -10.34 9.54
N SER A 300 -1.28 -11.47 10.00
CA SER A 300 -0.51 -12.70 10.16
C SER A 300 -0.84 -13.67 9.03
N LEU A 301 0.11 -14.56 8.73
CA LEU A 301 -0.11 -15.61 7.73
C LEU A 301 -1.09 -16.63 8.34
N ASP A 302 -2.26 -16.76 7.74
CA ASP A 302 -3.25 -17.74 8.17
C ASP A 302 -2.75 -19.15 7.80
N HIS A 303 -2.45 -19.97 8.80
CA HIS A 303 -2.26 -21.40 8.59
C HIS A 303 -3.64 -22.03 8.44
N GLU A 304 -3.94 -22.56 7.25
CA GLU A 304 -5.02 -23.53 7.11
C GLU A 304 -4.79 -24.64 8.15
N PRO A 305 -5.76 -24.93 9.05
CA PRO A 305 -5.62 -26.00 10.01
C PRO A 305 -5.28 -27.28 9.24
N ARG A 306 -4.20 -27.96 9.62
CA ARG A 306 -3.81 -29.26 9.05
C ARG A 306 -5.08 -30.08 8.85
N PRO A 307 -5.34 -30.66 7.66
CA PRO A 307 -6.55 -31.43 7.41
C PRO A 307 -6.80 -32.46 8.54
N GLY A 308 -5.72 -33.04 9.08
CA GLY A 308 -5.74 -33.96 10.22
C GLY A 308 -6.37 -33.40 11.50
N ALA A 309 -6.24 -32.11 11.83
CA ALA A 309 -6.83 -31.56 13.07
C ALA A 309 -8.37 -31.54 13.01
N LYS A 310 -8.94 -31.20 11.83
CA LYS A 310 -10.38 -31.26 11.60
C LYS A 310 -10.88 -32.72 11.65
N TYR A 311 -10.13 -33.65 11.03
CA TYR A 311 -10.49 -35.08 11.05
C TYR A 311 -10.31 -35.74 12.43
N VAL A 312 -9.31 -35.34 13.23
CA VAL A 312 -9.13 -35.80 14.61
C VAL A 312 -10.26 -35.30 15.50
N ALA A 313 -10.66 -34.04 15.38
CA ALA A 313 -11.80 -33.50 16.13
C ALA A 313 -13.10 -34.25 15.80
N ILE A 314 -13.36 -34.52 14.51
CA ILE A 314 -14.51 -35.32 14.06
C ILE A 314 -14.43 -36.74 14.63
N GLY A 315 -13.26 -37.38 14.58
CA GLY A 315 -13.04 -38.72 15.12
C GLY A 315 -13.31 -38.82 16.63
N VAL A 316 -12.85 -37.84 17.42
CA VAL A 316 -13.11 -37.76 18.87
C VAL A 316 -14.60 -37.64 19.15
N VAL A 317 -15.33 -36.79 18.41
CA VAL A 317 -16.78 -36.62 18.59
C VAL A 317 -17.53 -37.92 18.28
N ILE A 318 -17.17 -38.62 17.19
CA ILE A 318 -17.79 -39.91 16.84
C ILE A 318 -17.51 -40.96 17.92
N ALA A 319 -16.29 -41.02 18.45
CA ALA A 319 -15.94 -41.95 19.52
C ALA A 319 -16.74 -41.69 20.81
N LEU A 320 -16.91 -40.43 21.20
CA LEU A 320 -17.70 -40.04 22.37
C LEU A 320 -19.18 -40.40 22.21
N ILE A 321 -19.77 -40.17 21.03
CA ILE A 321 -21.17 -40.54 20.74
C ILE A 321 -21.35 -42.06 20.78
N SER A 322 -20.40 -42.81 20.21
CA SER A 322 -20.43 -44.27 20.20
C SER A 322 -20.34 -44.84 21.61
N LEU A 323 -19.49 -44.25 22.47
CA LEU A 323 -19.37 -44.64 23.87
C LEU A 323 -20.66 -44.38 24.65
N LEU A 324 -21.29 -43.22 24.44
CA LEU A 324 -22.59 -42.89 25.03
C LEU A 324 -23.68 -43.88 24.61
N ALA A 325 -23.74 -44.24 23.32
CA ALA A 325 -24.70 -45.22 22.81
C ALA A 325 -24.50 -46.61 23.45
N LEU A 326 -23.25 -47.04 23.62
CA LEU A 326 -22.92 -48.31 24.30
C LEU A 326 -23.34 -48.30 25.77
N ILE A 327 -23.13 -47.19 26.48
CA ILE A 327 -23.56 -47.03 27.88
C ILE A 327 -25.08 -47.11 27.99
N VAL A 328 -25.81 -46.42 27.10
CA VAL A 328 -27.29 -46.45 27.08
C VAL A 328 -27.80 -47.86 26.75
N ALA A 329 -27.20 -48.54 25.76
CA ALA A 329 -27.55 -49.91 25.41
C ALA A 329 -27.29 -50.88 26.59
N PHE A 330 -26.17 -50.72 27.29
CA PHE A 330 -25.84 -51.51 28.47
C PHE A 330 -26.83 -51.31 29.62
N ILE A 331 -27.22 -50.06 29.91
CA ILE A 331 -28.23 -49.73 30.92
C ILE A 331 -29.59 -50.34 30.54
N PHE A 332 -29.99 -50.24 29.27
CA PHE A 332 -31.24 -50.80 28.77
C PHE A 332 -31.27 -52.34 28.84
N CYS A 333 -30.17 -53.00 28.47
CA CYS A 333 -30.03 -54.45 28.60
C CYS A 333 -30.07 -54.90 30.06
N ARG A 334 -29.40 -54.19 30.98
CA ARG A 334 -29.50 -54.49 32.42
C ARG A 334 -30.91 -54.30 32.95
N ARG A 335 -31.64 -53.26 32.54
CA ARG A 335 -33.06 -53.07 32.90
C ARG A 335 -33.96 -54.20 32.38
N ARG A 336 -33.67 -54.75 31.20
CA ARG A 336 -34.40 -55.93 30.67
C ARG A 336 -34.04 -57.25 31.37
N CYS A 337 -32.78 -57.45 31.77
CA CYS A 337 -32.39 -58.67 32.50
C CYS A 337 -32.94 -58.73 33.93
N VAL A 338 -33.16 -57.59 34.60
CA VAL A 338 -33.84 -57.54 35.91
C VAL A 338 -35.35 -57.79 35.76
N GLY A 339 -35.97 -57.39 34.64
CA GLY A 339 -37.40 -57.63 34.36
C GLY A 339 -37.76 -59.08 34.00
N THR A 340 -36.78 -59.93 33.65
CA THR A 340 -37.00 -61.35 33.35
C THR A 340 -36.97 -62.28 34.57
N GLY A 341 -36.50 -61.80 35.73
CA GLY A 341 -36.54 -62.56 36.99
C GLY A 341 -37.96 -62.72 37.56
N MET A 342 -38.79 -61.68 37.47
CA MET A 342 -40.16 -61.69 38.04
C MET A 342 -41.21 -62.36 37.15
N LYS A 343 -40.90 -62.66 35.87
CA LYS A 343 -41.84 -63.35 34.96
C LYS A 343 -41.79 -64.88 35.05
N LYS A 344 -40.72 -65.47 35.59
CA LYS A 344 -40.65 -66.92 35.80
C LYS A 344 -41.41 -67.38 37.05
N GLU A 345 -41.48 -66.56 38.09
CA GLU A 345 -42.20 -66.88 39.32
C GLU A 345 -43.74 -66.86 39.13
N LYS A 346 -44.27 -65.87 38.41
CA LYS A 346 -45.72 -65.79 38.10
C LYS A 346 -46.23 -66.84 37.10
N LYS A 347 -45.34 -67.50 36.33
CA LYS A 347 -45.75 -68.55 35.38
C LYS A 347 -45.90 -69.92 36.05
N MET A 348 -45.10 -70.22 37.08
CA MET A 348 -45.26 -71.46 37.87
C MET A 348 -46.46 -71.42 38.82
N GLU A 349 -46.85 -70.24 39.32
CA GLU A 349 -48.03 -70.10 40.19
C GLU A 349 -49.36 -70.26 39.40
N HIS A 350 -49.38 -69.91 38.12
CA HIS A 350 -50.57 -70.05 37.26
C HIS A 350 -50.77 -71.48 36.74
N GLU A 351 -49.69 -72.23 36.45
CA GLU A 351 -49.78 -73.64 36.06
C GLU A 351 -50.19 -74.57 37.22
N HIS A 352 -49.88 -74.21 38.48
CA HIS A 352 -50.32 -74.99 39.64
C HIS A 352 -51.80 -74.74 40.00
N LYS A 353 -52.35 -73.57 39.67
CA LYS A 353 -53.78 -73.24 39.86
C LYS A 353 -54.69 -73.87 38.80
N GLN A 354 -54.23 -73.94 37.56
CA GLN A 354 -55.01 -74.52 36.46
C GLN A 354 -55.15 -76.05 36.55
N LYS A 355 -54.19 -76.75 37.16
CA LYS A 355 -54.26 -78.19 37.44
C LYS A 355 -55.15 -78.56 38.64
N GLY A 356 -55.52 -77.59 39.48
CA GLY A 356 -56.42 -77.77 40.63
C GLY A 356 -57.92 -77.64 40.28
N GLU A 357 -58.26 -76.87 39.24
CA GLU A 357 -59.66 -76.66 38.83
C GLU A 357 -60.19 -77.72 37.84
N GLU A 358 -59.31 -78.42 37.11
CA GLU A 358 -59.72 -79.48 36.17
C GLU A 358 -60.03 -80.84 36.86
N SER A 359 -59.66 -80.99 38.14
CA SER A 359 -60.00 -82.17 38.96
C SER A 359 -61.35 -82.05 39.68
N SER A 360 -61.83 -80.84 39.97
CA SER A 360 -63.13 -80.61 40.66
C SER A 360 -64.35 -80.55 39.73
N GLN A 361 -64.16 -80.48 38.40
CA GLN A 361 -65.27 -80.50 37.42
C GLN A 361 -65.57 -81.88 36.84
N LYS A 362 -64.80 -82.92 37.16
CA LYS A 362 -65.07 -84.32 36.77
C LYS A 362 -65.68 -85.19 37.88
N LEU A 363 -66.02 -84.62 39.05
CA LEU A 363 -66.68 -85.34 40.14
C LEU A 363 -68.13 -84.90 40.44
N ASN A 364 -68.68 -83.92 39.70
CA ASN A 364 -70.05 -83.41 39.87
C ASN A 364 -70.91 -83.56 38.59
N LEU A 365 -70.67 -84.63 37.83
CA LEU A 365 -71.54 -85.05 36.72
C LEU A 365 -71.66 -86.59 36.72
N ASN A 366 -72.07 -87.14 37.86
CA ASN A 366 -72.55 -88.52 38.05
C ASN A 366 -73.64 -88.56 39.14
N LEU A 367 -74.57 -87.59 39.05
CA LEU A 367 -75.82 -87.55 39.81
C LEU A 367 -76.85 -86.77 39.00
N LEU A 368 -77.22 -87.36 37.85
CA LEU A 368 -78.52 -87.33 37.16
C LEU A 368 -78.30 -87.90 35.73
N SER A 369 -78.91 -89.08 35.50
CA SER A 369 -78.90 -89.98 34.32
C SER A 369 -77.60 -90.70 33.99
#